data_AF-A0A0A9X3E9-F1
#
_entry.id   AF-A0A0A9X3E9-F1
#
_cell.length_a   1.000
_cell.length_b   1.000
_cell.length_c   1.000
_cell.angle_alpha   90.00
_cell.angle_beta   90.00
_cell.angle_gamma   90.00
#
_symmetry.space_group_name_H-M   'P 1'
#
loop_
_entity.id
_entity.type
_entity.pdbx_description
1 polymer ?
#
loop_
_entity_poly.entity_id
_entity_poly.type
_entity_poly.pdbx_seq_one_letter_code
_entity_poly.pdbx_strand_id
1 'polypeptide(L)'
;MSINVVPFTAHADCAETSAFIAELHPQCVIFVHGNKKEMASLEKKLTLQYANDPSIEFFSPENSQMVTVQFSKKKLVRVVGKLATDILPVIEPKDAIKSNEVVASDGNNGADADTTNAAVSNGAILSGLIVCTNYNYLFMKTEDLQNFVSLASTQVLHKISIPFQQSFEIAKVLLSQVY
;
A
#
# COMPACT_ATOMS: atom_id res chain seq x y z
N MET A 1 -50.97 -33.86 24.03
CA MET A 1 -50.91 -32.59 23.31
C MET A 1 -49.55 -32.51 22.64
N SER A 2 -49.47 -32.56 21.32
CA SER A 2 -48.20 -32.43 20.59
C SER A 2 -48.06 -31.01 20.07
N ILE A 3 -46.90 -30.40 20.29
CA ILE A 3 -46.56 -29.05 19.84
C ILE A 3 -45.68 -29.20 18.61
N ASN A 4 -46.11 -28.64 17.48
CA ASN A 4 -45.32 -28.53 16.26
C ASN A 4 -44.88 -27.07 16.10
N VAL A 5 -43.59 -26.86 15.87
CA VAL A 5 -43.03 -25.53 15.60
C VAL A 5 -42.84 -25.40 14.09
N VAL A 6 -43.51 -24.43 13.48
CA VAL A 6 -43.29 -24.05 12.09
C VAL A 6 -42.44 -22.78 12.08
N PRO A 7 -41.20 -22.82 11.57
CA PRO A 7 -40.35 -21.64 11.52
C PRO A 7 -40.81 -20.70 10.41
N PHE A 8 -41.03 -19.43 10.77
CA PHE A 8 -41.31 -18.31 9.84
C PHE A 8 -40.17 -17.29 9.82
N THR A 9 -39.00 -17.67 10.35
CA THR A 9 -37.84 -16.80 10.42
C THR A 9 -37.18 -16.66 9.05
N ALA A 10 -37.16 -15.45 8.50
CA ALA A 10 -36.42 -15.10 7.30
C ALA A 10 -34.95 -14.79 7.63
N HIS A 11 -34.24 -15.75 8.21
CA HIS A 11 -32.79 -15.64 8.41
C HIS A 11 -32.05 -16.30 7.25
N ALA A 12 -30.83 -15.82 6.98
CA ALA A 12 -29.99 -16.35 5.93
C ALA A 12 -29.65 -17.81 6.22
N ASP A 13 -30.03 -18.69 5.31
CA ASP A 13 -29.69 -20.10 5.40
C ASP A 13 -28.23 -20.34 5.00
N CYS A 14 -27.71 -21.51 5.36
CA CYS A 14 -26.37 -21.92 4.96
C CYS A 14 -26.16 -21.89 3.43
N ALA A 15 -27.20 -22.23 2.65
CA ALA A 15 -27.14 -22.25 1.19
C ALA A 15 -27.13 -20.83 0.59
N GLU A 16 -27.90 -19.91 1.16
CA GLU A 16 -27.92 -18.50 0.74
C GLU A 16 -26.60 -17.82 1.13
N THR A 17 -26.11 -18.09 2.34
CA THR A 17 -24.84 -17.54 2.83
C THR A 17 -23.66 -18.07 2.01
N SER A 18 -23.64 -19.35 1.65
CA SER A 18 -22.58 -19.91 0.82
C SER A 18 -22.62 -19.39 -0.62
N ALA A 19 -23.81 -19.20 -1.19
CA ALA A 19 -23.98 -18.57 -2.51
C ALA A 19 -23.51 -17.10 -2.51
N PHE A 20 -23.82 -16.35 -1.46
CA PHE A 20 -23.36 -14.97 -1.30
C PHE A 20 -21.83 -14.85 -1.19
N ILE A 21 -21.20 -15.75 -0.42
CA ILE A 21 -19.74 -15.84 -0.33
C ILE A 21 -19.13 -16.21 -1.68
N ALA A 22 -19.77 -17.14 -2.41
CA ALA A 22 -19.35 -17.55 -3.75
C ALA A 22 -19.50 -16.43 -4.79
N GLU A 23 -20.41 -15.47 -4.60
CA GLU A 23 -20.50 -14.31 -5.50
C GLU A 23 -19.43 -13.27 -5.18
N LEU A 24 -19.30 -12.90 -3.91
CA LEU A 24 -18.41 -11.82 -3.48
C LEU A 24 -16.92 -12.17 -3.46
N HIS A 25 -16.57 -13.45 -3.32
CA HIS A 25 -15.18 -13.92 -3.14
C HIS A 25 -14.36 -13.08 -2.13
N PRO A 26 -14.86 -12.91 -0.88
CA PRO A 26 -14.18 -12.10 0.12
C PRO A 26 -12.91 -12.78 0.63
N GLN A 27 -11.89 -12.00 1.01
CA GLN A 27 -10.64 -12.54 1.60
C GLN A 27 -10.80 -12.96 3.07
N CYS A 28 -11.77 -12.36 3.78
CA CYS A 28 -12.01 -12.59 5.19
C CYS A 28 -13.51 -12.54 5.47
N VAL A 29 -14.03 -13.54 6.18
CA VAL A 29 -15.44 -13.68 6.56
C VAL A 29 -15.53 -13.85 8.08
N ILE A 30 -16.27 -12.96 8.73
CA ILE A 30 -16.45 -12.97 10.19
C ILE A 30 -17.92 -13.23 10.51
N PHE A 31 -18.19 -14.33 11.20
CA PHE A 31 -19.54 -14.71 11.63
C PHE A 31 -19.91 -14.02 12.94
N VAL A 32 -21.05 -13.33 12.94
CA VAL A 32 -21.62 -12.63 14.09
C VAL A 32 -23.13 -12.90 14.19
N HIS A 33 -23.75 -12.55 15.31
CA HIS A 33 -25.20 -12.64 15.51
C HIS A 33 -25.83 -14.02 15.22
N GLY A 34 -25.16 -15.10 15.61
CA GLY A 34 -25.69 -16.45 15.50
C GLY A 34 -25.52 -17.25 16.78
N ASN A 35 -26.28 -18.33 16.92
CA ASN A 35 -26.05 -19.27 18.01
C ASN A 35 -24.66 -19.90 17.86
N LYS A 36 -23.88 -19.94 18.96
CA LYS A 36 -22.49 -20.45 18.98
C LYS A 36 -22.34 -21.81 18.29
N LYS A 37 -23.27 -22.75 18.53
CA LYS A 37 -23.21 -24.10 17.95
C LYS A 37 -23.50 -24.09 16.45
N GLU A 38 -24.46 -23.29 16.01
CA GLU A 38 -24.83 -23.17 14.59
C GLU A 38 -23.74 -22.44 13.81
N MET A 39 -23.16 -21.38 14.37
CA MET A 39 -22.03 -20.65 13.78
C MET A 39 -20.78 -21.53 13.64
N ALA A 40 -20.41 -22.29 14.67
CA ALA A 40 -19.28 -23.23 14.59
C ALA A 40 -19.54 -24.37 13.58
N SER A 41 -20.80 -24.78 13.41
CA SER A 41 -21.17 -25.77 12.40
C SER A 41 -21.11 -25.19 10.99
N LEU A 42 -21.55 -23.95 10.82
CA LEU A 42 -21.54 -23.24 9.54
C LEU A 42 -20.10 -22.96 9.09
N GLU A 43 -19.26 -22.45 9.98
CA GLU A 43 -17.83 -22.22 9.76
C GLU A 43 -17.16 -23.50 9.26
N LYS A 44 -17.31 -24.62 9.97
CA LYS A 44 -16.73 -25.92 9.55
C LYS A 44 -17.20 -26.35 8.16
N LYS A 45 -18.49 -26.17 7.85
CA LYS A 45 -19.04 -26.56 6.54
C LYS A 45 -18.45 -25.70 5.42
N LEU A 46 -18.30 -24.40 5.65
CA LEU A 46 -17.72 -23.49 4.68
C LEU A 46 -16.21 -23.71 4.52
N THR A 47 -15.47 -23.92 5.61
CA THR A 47 -14.04 -24.28 5.55
C THR A 47 -13.80 -25.57 4.76
N LEU A 48 -14.69 -26.56 4.86
CA LEU A 48 -14.61 -27.79 4.05
C LEU A 48 -14.95 -27.54 2.58
N GLN A 49 -15.97 -26.72 2.31
CA GLN A 49 -16.40 -26.40 0.95
C GLN A 49 -15.34 -25.60 0.19
N TYR A 50 -14.68 -24.66 0.89
CA TYR A 50 -13.64 -23.78 0.35
C TYR A 50 -12.23 -24.27 0.66
N ALA A 51 -12.05 -25.55 0.99
CA ALA A 51 -10.73 -26.14 1.28
C ALA A 51 -9.74 -26.01 0.10
N ASN A 52 -10.25 -25.88 -1.13
CA ASN A 52 -9.44 -25.69 -2.33
C ASN A 52 -9.02 -24.23 -2.56
N ASP A 53 -9.70 -23.26 -1.91
CA ASP A 53 -9.50 -21.83 -2.07
C ASP A 53 -8.92 -21.22 -0.77
N PRO A 54 -7.60 -21.24 -0.58
CA PRO A 54 -6.96 -20.75 0.65
C PRO A 54 -7.00 -19.22 0.77
N SER A 55 -7.65 -18.51 -0.15
CA SER A 55 -7.78 -17.05 -0.12
C SER A 55 -8.82 -16.53 0.87
N ILE A 56 -9.70 -17.40 1.37
CA ILE A 56 -10.80 -17.03 2.26
C ILE A 56 -10.51 -17.52 3.68
N GLU A 57 -10.36 -16.59 4.62
CA GLU A 57 -10.25 -16.89 6.05
C GLU A 57 -11.61 -16.75 6.74
N PHE A 58 -11.99 -17.76 7.52
CA PHE A 58 -13.23 -17.76 8.30
C PHE A 58 -12.94 -17.55 9.79
N PHE A 59 -13.73 -16.70 10.43
CA PHE A 59 -13.63 -16.40 11.86
C PHE A 59 -15.00 -16.47 12.56
N SER A 60 -15.10 -17.21 13.66
CA SER A 60 -16.23 -17.16 14.59
C SER A 60 -15.79 -16.71 16.00
N PRO A 61 -15.54 -15.40 16.22
CA PRO A 61 -15.08 -14.90 17.52
C PRO A 61 -16.19 -14.95 18.58
N GLU A 62 -15.78 -15.18 19.83
CA GLU A 62 -16.65 -14.97 20.99
C GLU A 62 -16.72 -13.48 21.37
N ASN A 63 -17.69 -13.13 22.23
CA ASN A 63 -17.78 -11.78 22.76
C ASN A 63 -16.45 -11.39 23.44
N SER A 64 -15.97 -10.19 23.14
CA SER A 64 -14.69 -9.66 23.63
C SER A 64 -13.44 -10.40 23.11
N GLN A 65 -13.56 -11.22 22.07
CA GLN A 65 -12.41 -11.81 21.37
C GLN A 65 -11.90 -10.85 20.29
N MET A 66 -10.58 -10.59 20.30
CA MET A 66 -9.92 -9.79 19.27
C MET A 66 -9.67 -10.63 18.02
N VAL A 67 -10.07 -10.11 16.86
CA VAL A 67 -9.78 -10.70 15.54
C VAL A 67 -8.78 -9.81 14.81
N THR A 68 -7.65 -10.38 14.41
CA THR A 68 -6.59 -9.67 13.68
C THR A 68 -6.62 -10.11 12.22
N VAL A 69 -6.98 -9.20 11.32
CA VAL A 69 -7.00 -9.45 9.87
C VAL A 69 -5.80 -8.75 9.23
N GLN A 70 -5.00 -9.49 8.47
CA GLN A 70 -3.81 -8.96 7.80
C GLN A 70 -4.17 -8.47 6.39
N PHE A 71 -3.79 -7.23 6.08
CA PHE A 71 -4.01 -6.65 4.75
C PHE A 71 -2.66 -6.29 4.10
N SER A 72 -2.26 -7.08 3.11
CA SER A 72 -1.08 -6.76 2.30
C SER A 72 -1.46 -5.75 1.21
N LYS A 73 -1.31 -4.45 1.51
CA LYS A 73 -1.48 -3.39 0.52
C LYS A 73 -0.16 -3.10 -0.18
N LYS A 74 -0.14 -3.18 -1.51
CA LYS A 74 0.96 -2.64 -2.32
C LYS A 74 0.99 -1.13 -2.11
N LYS A 75 2.10 -0.60 -1.59
CA LYS A 75 2.29 0.85 -1.45
C LYS A 75 2.71 1.40 -2.80
N LEU A 76 1.82 2.17 -3.43
CA LEU A 76 2.12 2.90 -4.65
C LEU A 76 2.78 4.22 -4.28
N VAL A 77 3.92 4.49 -4.91
CA VAL A 77 4.70 5.71 -4.70
C VAL A 77 4.72 6.48 -6.01
N ARG A 78 4.26 7.72 -5.97
CA ARG A 78 4.27 8.62 -7.13
C ARG A 78 5.62 9.33 -7.17
N VAL A 79 6.36 9.15 -8.25
CA VAL A 79 7.61 9.86 -8.47
C VAL A 79 7.31 11.23 -9.06
N VAL A 80 7.89 12.29 -8.48
CA VAL A 80 7.67 13.68 -8.93
C VAL A 80 8.98 14.46 -9.00
N GLY A 81 8.95 15.59 -9.72
CA GLY A 81 10.07 16.51 -9.85
C GLY A 81 11.18 15.99 -10.75
N LYS A 82 12.41 16.44 -10.49
CA LYS A 82 13.62 16.07 -11.26
C LYS A 82 13.88 14.57 -11.25
N LEU A 83 13.51 13.90 -10.16
CA LEU A 83 13.65 12.46 -10.01
C LEU A 83 12.82 11.70 -11.07
N ALA A 84 11.63 12.19 -11.40
CA ALA A 84 10.82 11.60 -12.46
C ALA A 84 11.53 11.75 -13.81
N THR A 85 12.04 12.94 -14.12
CA THR A 85 12.79 13.21 -15.36
C THR A 85 14.02 12.32 -15.53
N ASP A 86 14.73 12.01 -14.44
CA ASP A 86 15.89 11.11 -14.46
C ASP A 86 15.51 9.65 -14.74
N ILE A 87 14.29 9.24 -14.38
CA ILE A 87 13.78 7.86 -14.55
C ILE A 87 13.09 7.66 -15.89
N LEU A 88 12.48 8.71 -16.46
CA LEU A 88 11.87 8.68 -17.80
C LEU A 88 12.78 8.07 -18.90
N PRO A 89 14.09 8.35 -18.97
CA PRO A 89 14.97 7.74 -19.98
C PRO A 89 15.39 6.28 -19.67
N VAL A 90 15.17 5.78 -18.44
CA VAL A 90 15.47 4.39 -18.05
C VAL A 90 14.29 3.46 -18.36
N ILE A 91 13.09 4.03 -18.46
CA ILE A 91 11.90 3.33 -18.92
C ILE A 91 11.98 3.29 -20.45
N GLU A 92 12.47 2.20 -21.03
CA GLU A 92 12.27 1.99 -22.47
C GLU A 92 10.75 2.01 -22.77
N PRO A 93 10.27 2.87 -23.66
CA PRO A 93 8.88 2.85 -24.12
C PRO A 93 8.70 1.65 -25.04
N LYS A 94 8.46 0.45 -24.48
CA LYS A 94 8.25 -0.77 -25.27
C LYS A 94 6.80 -1.11 -25.59
N ASP A 95 5.83 -0.29 -25.20
CA ASP A 95 4.43 -0.42 -25.63
C ASP A 95 3.86 0.90 -26.15
N ALA A 96 4.57 1.55 -27.08
CA ALA A 96 3.96 2.53 -27.98
C ALA A 96 3.12 1.79 -29.03
N ILE A 97 1.86 1.49 -28.70
CA ILE A 97 0.88 1.07 -29.71
C ILE A 97 0.56 2.26 -30.62
N LYS A 98 0.62 1.96 -31.92
CA LYS A 98 0.59 2.85 -33.09
C LYS A 98 -0.63 3.78 -33.14
N SER A 99 -0.36 5.00 -33.59
CA SER A 99 -1.21 5.87 -34.40
C SER A 99 -2.56 5.29 -34.87
N ASN A 100 -3.66 5.98 -34.55
CA ASN A 100 -4.66 6.26 -35.56
C ASN A 100 -5.35 7.59 -35.29
N GLU A 101 -5.40 8.42 -36.33
CA GLU A 101 -6.16 9.67 -36.41
C GLU A 101 -7.63 9.45 -36.07
N VAL A 102 -8.31 10.49 -35.55
CA VAL A 102 -9.61 10.98 -36.02
C VAL A 102 -10.13 12.11 -35.09
N VAL A 103 -10.12 13.32 -35.67
CA VAL A 103 -10.92 14.55 -35.45
C VAL A 103 -10.83 15.34 -34.14
N ALA A 104 -10.59 16.64 -34.35
CA ALA A 104 -10.71 17.74 -33.40
C ALA A 104 -12.13 17.94 -32.84
N SER A 105 -12.22 18.32 -31.56
CA SER A 105 -13.20 19.30 -31.07
C SER A 105 -12.75 19.93 -29.74
N ASP A 106 -12.98 21.24 -29.64
CA ASP A 106 -12.68 22.18 -28.54
C ASP A 106 -13.16 21.78 -27.13
N GLY A 107 -12.43 22.27 -26.11
CA GLY A 107 -13.03 22.81 -24.88
C GLY A 107 -12.70 22.15 -23.52
N ASN A 108 -11.79 22.80 -22.78
CA ASN A 108 -11.67 22.93 -21.31
C ASN A 108 -11.43 21.74 -20.34
N ASN A 109 -10.26 21.83 -19.69
CA ASN A 109 -9.88 21.57 -18.29
C ASN A 109 -10.19 20.22 -17.61
N GLY A 110 -9.11 19.48 -17.36
CA GLY A 110 -9.00 18.39 -16.39
C GLY A 110 -7.75 17.57 -16.69
N ALA A 111 -6.58 18.03 -16.22
CA ALA A 111 -5.31 17.36 -16.45
C ALA A 111 -5.18 16.12 -15.56
N ASP A 112 -5.89 15.07 -15.92
CA ASP A 112 -5.79 13.74 -15.32
C ASP A 112 -4.61 13.05 -16.01
N ALA A 113 -3.42 13.28 -15.47
CA ALA A 113 -2.19 12.66 -15.94
C ALA A 113 -2.29 11.13 -15.80
N ASP A 114 -2.39 10.52 -16.98
CA ASP A 114 -2.38 9.10 -17.29
C ASP A 114 -1.37 8.31 -16.43
N THR A 115 -1.90 7.32 -15.71
CA THR A 115 -1.14 6.44 -14.82
C THR A 115 -0.45 5.38 -15.67
N THR A 116 0.66 5.73 -16.30
CA THR A 116 1.53 4.74 -16.95
C THR A 116 2.29 3.98 -15.86
N ASN A 117 1.85 2.76 -15.54
CA ASN A 117 2.55 1.82 -14.67
C ASN A 117 3.82 1.32 -15.38
N ALA A 118 4.87 2.13 -15.38
CA ALA A 118 6.14 1.81 -16.02
C ALA A 118 7.04 0.98 -15.08
N ALA A 119 7.41 -0.22 -15.51
CA ALA A 119 8.40 -1.05 -14.82
C ALA A 119 9.81 -0.53 -15.09
N VAL A 120 10.49 -0.04 -14.05
CA VAL A 120 11.88 0.41 -14.13
C VAL A 120 12.79 -0.82 -14.34
N SER A 121 13.76 -0.72 -15.26
CA SER A 121 14.74 -1.78 -15.51
C SER A 121 15.43 -2.21 -14.21
N ASN A 122 15.37 -3.51 -13.89
CA ASN A 122 15.91 -4.13 -12.68
C ASN A 122 17.41 -3.81 -12.50
N GLY A 123 17.74 -2.74 -11.75
CA GLY A 123 19.13 -2.41 -11.40
C GLY A 123 19.45 -0.94 -11.12
N ALA A 124 18.57 0.00 -11.48
CA ALA A 124 18.79 1.41 -11.14
C ALA A 124 18.50 1.66 -9.64
N ILE A 125 19.54 1.98 -8.87
CA ILE A 125 19.39 2.42 -7.48
C ILE A 125 18.89 3.87 -7.49
N LEU A 126 17.67 4.08 -7.00
CA LEU A 126 17.07 5.40 -6.88
C LEU A 126 17.23 5.91 -5.44
N SER A 127 17.86 7.07 -5.31
CA SER A 127 18.07 7.75 -4.03
C SER A 127 17.24 9.03 -4.00
N GLY A 128 16.45 9.20 -2.96
CA GLY A 128 15.57 10.35 -2.80
C GLY A 128 14.84 10.34 -1.47
N LEU A 129 13.92 11.28 -1.31
CA LEU A 129 13.11 11.45 -0.12
C LEU A 129 11.68 11.02 -0.41
N ILE A 130 11.12 10.18 0.47
CA ILE A 130 9.71 9.77 0.41
C ILE A 130 8.92 10.57 1.44
N VAL A 131 7.92 11.31 0.96
CA VAL A 131 6.95 12.01 1.81
C VAL A 131 5.66 11.21 1.85
N CYS A 132 5.16 10.92 3.05
CA CYS A 132 3.88 10.24 3.26
C CYS A 132 2.84 11.25 3.77
N THR A 133 1.80 11.51 2.99
CA THR A 133 0.67 12.36 3.39
C THR A 133 -0.64 11.62 3.13
N ASN A 134 -1.39 11.28 4.19
CA ASN A 134 -2.70 10.63 4.08
C ASN A 134 -2.74 9.46 3.09
N TYR A 135 -1.82 8.49 3.25
CA TYR A 135 -1.65 7.32 2.37
C TYR A 135 -1.14 7.60 0.94
N ASN A 136 -0.91 8.85 0.58
CA ASN A 136 -0.20 9.22 -0.64
C ASN A 136 1.31 9.24 -0.36
N TYR A 137 2.04 8.44 -1.10
CA TYR A 137 3.50 8.40 -1.06
C TYR A 137 4.04 9.17 -2.26
N LEU A 138 4.82 10.22 -1.99
CA LEU A 138 5.50 11.02 -3.00
C LEU A 138 7.00 10.76 -2.88
N PHE A 139 7.67 10.45 -3.99
CA PHE A 139 9.11 10.25 -4.05
C PHE A 139 9.75 11.32 -4.92
N MET A 140 10.72 12.03 -4.36
CA MET A 140 11.33 13.21 -4.98
C MET A 140 12.77 13.40 -4.52
N LYS A 141 13.51 14.30 -5.18
CA LYS A 141 14.81 14.78 -4.67
C LYS A 141 14.60 15.84 -3.58
N THR A 142 15.60 16.02 -2.72
CA THR A 142 15.58 17.02 -1.63
C THR A 142 15.34 18.45 -2.14
N GLU A 143 15.79 18.75 -3.35
CA GLU A 143 15.63 20.06 -4.00
C GLU A 143 14.18 20.40 -4.32
N ASP A 144 13.36 19.40 -4.62
CA ASP A 144 11.97 19.58 -5.04
C ASP A 144 10.98 19.59 -3.87
N LEU A 145 11.47 19.41 -2.64
CA LEU A 145 10.63 19.31 -1.44
C LEU A 145 9.71 20.53 -1.27
N GLN A 146 10.23 21.74 -1.49
CA GLN A 146 9.47 22.99 -1.34
C GLN A 146 8.41 23.18 -2.45
N ASN A 147 8.60 22.56 -3.61
CA ASN A 147 7.68 22.70 -4.75
C ASN A 147 6.44 21.81 -4.60
N PHE A 148 6.61 20.62 -4.01
CA PHE A 148 5.55 19.62 -3.92
C PHE A 148 4.93 19.50 -2.53
N VAL A 149 5.61 19.99 -1.50
CA VAL A 149 5.14 19.92 -0.11
C VAL A 149 5.34 21.27 0.54
N SER A 150 4.34 21.72 1.31
CA SER A 150 4.41 22.94 2.12
C SER A 150 5.29 22.76 3.37
N LEU A 151 6.50 22.22 3.19
CA LEU A 151 7.50 22.06 4.24
C LEU A 151 8.68 22.98 3.97
N ALA A 152 9.09 23.73 4.99
CA ALA A 152 10.32 24.50 4.96
C ALA A 152 11.51 23.54 5.12
N SER A 153 12.49 23.62 4.21
CA SER A 153 13.76 22.91 4.35
C SER A 153 14.70 23.75 5.21
N THR A 154 15.17 23.20 6.33
CA THR A 154 16.13 23.84 7.24
C THR A 154 17.42 23.04 7.25
N GLN A 155 18.56 23.73 7.10
CA GLN A 155 19.87 23.12 7.29
C GLN A 155 20.42 23.53 8.66
N VAL A 156 20.90 22.54 9.43
CA VAL A 156 21.53 22.79 10.74
C VAL A 156 23.03 22.63 10.58
N LEU A 157 23.77 23.73 10.75
CA LEU A 157 25.24 23.69 10.75
C LEU A 157 25.75 23.43 12.17
N HIS A 158 26.37 22.27 12.37
CA HIS A 158 27.05 21.95 13.62
C HIS A 158 28.55 22.25 13.48
N LYS A 159 29.03 23.23 14.25
CA LYS A 159 30.45 23.54 14.37
C LYS A 159 30.99 22.93 15.65
N ILE A 160 31.88 21.94 15.54
CA ILE A 160 32.63 21.38 16.66
C ILE A 160 33.98 22.06 16.72
N SER A 161 34.33 22.61 17.87
CA SER A 161 35.69 23.10 18.16
C SER A 161 36.37 22.08 19.05
N ILE A 162 37.37 21.38 18.51
CA ILE A 162 38.18 20.44 19.30
C ILE A 162 39.37 21.21 19.85
N PRO A 163 39.47 21.43 21.17
CA PRO A 163 40.63 22.09 21.75
C PRO A 163 41.86 21.21 21.56
N PHE A 164 42.87 21.74 20.87
CA PHE A 164 44.13 21.05 20.63
C PHE A 164 45.26 21.82 21.34
N GLN A 165 45.97 21.15 22.24
CA GLN A 165 46.98 21.78 23.10
C GLN A 165 48.42 21.64 22.58
N GLN A 166 48.64 20.91 21.48
CA GLN A 166 50.00 20.67 20.97
C GLN A 166 50.31 21.55 19.74
N SER A 167 51.55 21.44 19.24
CA SER A 167 52.00 22.16 18.05
C SER A 167 51.14 21.81 16.82
N PHE A 168 50.88 22.82 15.99
CA PHE A 168 50.10 22.69 14.76
C PHE A 168 50.64 21.62 13.79
N GLU A 169 51.96 21.42 13.78
CA GLU A 169 52.62 20.34 13.03
C GLU A 169 52.06 18.96 13.40
N ILE A 170 51.86 18.71 14.70
CA ILE A 170 51.35 17.42 15.20
C ILE A 170 49.87 17.26 14.83
N ALA A 171 49.07 18.33 14.93
CA ALA A 171 47.68 18.29 14.49
C ALA A 171 47.56 17.92 13.00
N LYS A 172 48.46 18.47 12.17
CA LYS A 172 48.48 18.21 10.73
C LYS A 172 48.82 16.75 10.42
N VAL A 173 49.83 16.18 11.10
CA VAL A 173 50.18 14.76 10.95
C VAL A 173 49.04 13.85 11.41
N LEU A 174 48.41 14.16 12.56
CA LEU A 174 47.34 13.36 13.14
C LEU A 174 46.07 13.37 12.26
N LEU A 175 45.71 14.53 11.68
CA LEU A 175 44.63 14.62 10.70
C LEU A 175 44.94 13.86 9.42
N SER A 176 46.19 13.86 8.96
CA SER A 176 46.61 13.12 7.77
C SER A 176 46.65 11.60 7.94
N GLN A 177 46.55 11.10 9.17
CA GLN A 177 46.44 9.65 9.45
C GLN A 177 45.00 9.18 9.57
N VAL A 178 44.05 10.09 9.83
CA VAL A 178 42.63 9.77 10.05
C VAL A 178 41.82 9.82 8.75
N TYR A 179 42.31 10.55 7.74
CA TYR A 179 41.79 10.59 6.37
C TYR A 179 42.75 9.91 5.41
#